data_AF-A0A4Z1JR22-F1
#
_entry.id   AF-A0A4Z1JR22-F1
#
_cell.length_a   1.000
_cell.length_b   1.000
_cell.length_c   1.000
_cell.angle_alpha   90.00
_cell.angle_beta   90.00
_cell.angle_gamma   90.00
#
_symmetry.space_group_name_H-M   'P 1'
#
loop_
_entity.id
_entity.type
_entity.pdbx_description
1 polymer ?
#
loop_
_entity_poly.entity_id
_entity_poly.type
_entity_poly.pdbx_seq_one_letter_code
_entity_poly.pdbx_strand_id
1 'polypeptide(L)'
;MPPLSDSFPSPNNSIEIVTGTIDEFMDKLQITWAVNAAKGIVELKPDSLLCREIELALLRVIGQTVSPDKVYVRIGNELNLFDRPAYRAANPLFHTILLCCYQMMQGWADEGWFENLPTIEQSLRDVAHMDARRPDGATGMPTLRDLEVYRSLEHTMYSDHYLRMRVDTQVEILEGIIARMKAVESNVDQNDEVEMGNRGDNGGI
;
A
#
# COMPACT_ATOMS: atom_id res chain seq x y z
N MET A 1 -15.34 -15.84 -35.79
CA MET A 1 -14.77 -15.45 -34.50
C MET A 1 -14.44 -13.97 -34.56
N PRO A 2 -14.92 -13.12 -33.65
CA PRO A 2 -14.44 -11.74 -33.59
C PRO A 2 -12.96 -11.77 -33.15
N PRO A 3 -12.09 -10.90 -33.69
CA PRO A 3 -10.73 -10.78 -33.17
C PRO A 3 -10.80 -10.34 -31.71
N LEU A 4 -10.07 -11.02 -30.83
CA LEU A 4 -9.85 -10.57 -29.47
C LEU A 4 -9.27 -9.16 -29.55
N SER A 5 -9.90 -8.21 -28.87
CA SER A 5 -9.41 -6.84 -28.76
C SER A 5 -8.06 -6.90 -28.05
N ASP A 6 -6.97 -6.93 -28.83
CA ASP A 6 -5.57 -6.80 -28.39
C ASP A 6 -5.26 -5.36 -27.92
N SER A 7 -6.23 -4.70 -27.28
CA SER A 7 -6.04 -3.43 -26.62
C SER A 7 -5.31 -3.71 -25.30
N PHE A 8 -4.00 -3.98 -25.39
CA PHE A 8 -3.12 -3.82 -24.25
C PHE A 8 -3.25 -2.35 -23.80
N PRO A 9 -3.45 -2.09 -22.50
CA PRO A 9 -3.48 -0.72 -22.02
C PRO A 9 -2.17 -0.04 -22.41
N SER A 10 -2.26 1.15 -23.00
CA SER A 10 -1.08 1.92 -23.38
C SER A 10 -0.16 2.11 -22.16
N PRO A 11 1.17 1.99 -22.31
CA PRO A 11 2.16 2.23 -21.25
C PRO A 11 1.90 3.50 -20.41
N ASN A 12 1.46 4.57 -21.07
CA ASN A 12 1.14 5.84 -20.41
C ASN A 12 -0.02 5.70 -19.43
N ASN A 13 -1.04 4.91 -19.77
CA ASN A 13 -2.19 4.66 -18.90
C ASN A 13 -1.78 3.86 -17.65
N SER A 14 -0.85 2.90 -17.76
CA SER A 14 -0.42 2.11 -16.60
C SER A 14 0.35 2.94 -15.56
N ILE A 15 1.23 3.85 -15.98
CA ILE A 15 1.95 4.74 -15.04
C ILE A 15 0.98 5.69 -14.36
N GLU A 16 0.04 6.25 -15.11
CA GLU A 16 -1.00 7.15 -14.59
C GLU A 16 -1.88 6.43 -13.55
N ILE A 17 -2.27 5.18 -13.81
CA ILE A 17 -3.02 4.35 -12.86
C ILE A 17 -2.21 4.12 -11.58
N VAL A 18 -0.94 3.71 -11.68
CA VAL A 18 -0.08 3.50 -10.50
C VAL A 18 0.06 4.79 -9.69
N THR A 19 0.35 5.90 -10.36
CA THR A 19 0.51 7.21 -9.70
C THR A 19 -0.78 7.64 -9.01
N GLY A 20 -1.92 7.54 -9.71
CA GLY A 20 -3.22 7.88 -9.13
C GLY A 20 -3.60 7.01 -7.94
N THR A 21 -3.27 5.71 -7.97
CA THR A 21 -3.50 4.80 -6.84
C THR A 21 -2.67 5.21 -5.62
N ILE A 22 -1.42 5.61 -5.85
CA ILE A 22 -0.52 6.08 -4.78
C ILE A 22 -1.00 7.42 -4.21
N ASP A 23 -1.46 8.34 -5.06
CA ASP A 23 -1.98 9.63 -4.59
C ASP A 23 -3.28 9.46 -3.79
N GLU A 24 -4.18 8.57 -4.20
CA GLU A 24 -5.38 8.23 -3.42
C GLU A 24 -5.02 7.64 -2.04
N PHE A 25 -3.97 6.83 -1.97
CA PHE A 25 -3.44 6.33 -0.70
C PHE A 25 -2.93 7.48 0.18
N MET A 26 -2.18 8.44 -0.38
CA MET A 26 -1.69 9.61 0.36
C MET A 26 -2.84 10.46 0.91
N ASP A 27 -3.88 10.71 0.11
CA ASP A 27 -5.07 11.46 0.54
C ASP A 27 -5.79 10.75 1.69
N LYS A 28 -5.90 9.41 1.63
CA LYS A 28 -6.48 8.60 2.72
C LYS A 28 -5.66 8.70 4.01
N LEU A 29 -4.33 8.74 3.93
CA LEU A 29 -3.49 8.95 5.12
C LEU A 29 -3.72 10.35 5.72
N GLN A 30 -3.90 11.39 4.90
CA GLN A 30 -4.22 12.73 5.39
C GLN A 30 -5.60 12.78 6.06
N ILE A 31 -6.61 12.15 5.47
CA ILE A 31 -7.94 12.06 6.09
C ILE A 31 -7.85 11.30 7.42
N THR A 32 -7.11 10.19 7.46
CA THR A 32 -6.87 9.38 8.65
C THR A 32 -6.23 10.23 9.75
N TRP A 33 -5.20 10.99 9.41
CA TRP A 33 -4.60 11.97 10.31
C TRP A 33 -5.64 12.97 10.84
N ALA A 34 -6.38 13.63 9.96
CA ALA A 34 -7.33 14.69 10.35
C ALA A 34 -8.41 14.17 11.31
N VAL A 35 -8.96 12.99 11.04
CA VAL A 35 -9.96 12.35 11.90
C VAL A 35 -9.38 12.01 13.27
N ASN A 36 -8.17 11.45 13.34
CA ASN A 36 -7.56 11.06 14.61
C ASN A 36 -7.08 12.28 15.41
N ALA A 37 -6.56 13.31 14.74
CA ALA A 37 -6.22 14.59 15.37
C ALA A 37 -7.46 15.26 15.99
N ALA A 38 -8.61 15.23 15.30
CA ALA A 38 -9.88 15.74 15.84
C ALA A 38 -10.36 14.95 17.07
N LYS A 39 -10.00 13.67 17.19
CA LYS A 39 -10.26 12.84 18.38
C LYS A 39 -9.22 13.06 19.50
N GLY A 40 -8.28 13.98 19.33
CA GLY A 40 -7.23 14.27 20.31
C GLY A 40 -6.08 13.26 20.32
N ILE A 41 -6.00 12.38 19.32
CA ILE A 41 -4.86 11.46 19.17
C ILE A 41 -3.69 12.28 18.64
N VAL A 42 -2.62 12.36 19.43
CA VAL A 42 -1.44 13.17 19.13
C VAL A 42 -0.22 12.34 18.73
N GLU A 43 -0.21 11.05 19.08
CA GLU A 43 0.89 10.13 18.84
C GLU A 43 0.39 8.79 18.31
N LEU A 44 1.17 8.21 17.39
CA LEU A 44 0.93 6.87 16.88
C LEU A 44 1.70 5.87 17.75
N LYS A 45 0.98 5.04 18.51
CA LYS A 45 1.60 3.99 19.32
C LYS A 45 1.88 2.76 18.44
N PRO A 46 3.03 2.08 18.62
CA PRO A 46 3.25 0.76 18.05
C PRO A 46 2.11 -0.18 18.43
N ASP A 47 1.72 -1.05 17.51
CA ASP A 47 0.65 -2.04 17.69
C ASP A 47 -0.74 -1.48 18.01
N SER A 48 -0.94 -0.16 17.94
CA SER A 48 -2.27 0.44 18.06
C SER A 48 -3.15 0.05 16.88
N LEU A 49 -4.48 0.14 17.07
CA LEU A 49 -5.44 -0.11 16.00
C LEU A 49 -5.14 0.75 14.77
N LEU A 50 -4.85 2.03 14.98
CA LEU A 50 -4.48 2.97 13.92
C LEU A 50 -3.21 2.50 13.17
N CYS A 51 -2.19 2.03 13.88
CA CYS A 51 -0.97 1.51 13.26
C CYS A 51 -1.29 0.31 12.35
N ARG A 52 -2.13 -0.62 12.82
CA ARG A 52 -2.55 -1.79 12.05
C ARG A 52 -3.42 -1.43 10.85
N GLU A 53 -4.30 -0.44 10.98
CA GLU A 53 -5.10 0.07 9.87
C GLU A 53 -4.24 0.74 8.79
N ILE A 54 -3.19 1.48 9.19
CA ILE A 54 -2.21 2.08 8.27
C ILE A 54 -1.42 0.99 7.55
N GLU A 55 -0.93 -0.02 8.28
CA GLU A 55 -0.24 -1.18 7.71
C GLU A 55 -1.10 -1.89 6.67
N LEU A 56 -2.40 -2.10 6.96
CA LEU A 56 -3.35 -2.72 6.05
C LEU A 56 -3.55 -1.87 4.78
N ALA A 57 -3.70 -0.54 4.94
CA ALA A 57 -3.84 0.36 3.80
C ALA A 57 -2.59 0.34 2.91
N LEU A 58 -1.40 0.30 3.52
CA LEU A 58 -0.12 0.25 2.84
C LEU A 58 0.07 -1.08 2.06
N LEU A 59 -0.27 -2.21 2.67
CA LEU A 59 -0.24 -3.51 1.99
C LEU A 59 -1.18 -3.54 0.79
N ARG A 60 -2.38 -2.97 0.92
CA ARG A 60 -3.36 -2.91 -0.19
C ARG A 60 -2.87 -2.08 -1.37
N VAL A 61 -2.24 -0.93 -1.13
CA VAL A 61 -1.66 -0.13 -2.25
C VAL A 61 -0.49 -0.87 -2.91
N ILE A 62 0.34 -1.58 -2.16
CA ILE A 62 1.41 -2.42 -2.73
C ILE A 62 0.80 -3.56 -3.56
N GLY A 63 -0.22 -4.26 -3.06
CA GLY A 63 -0.87 -5.35 -3.79
C GLY A 63 -1.52 -4.89 -5.11
N GLN A 64 -2.10 -3.69 -5.13
CA GLN A 64 -2.71 -3.10 -6.32
C GLN A 64 -1.67 -2.63 -7.34
N THR A 65 -0.61 -1.96 -6.89
CA THR A 65 0.37 -1.34 -7.79
C THR A 65 1.50 -2.28 -8.20
N VAL A 66 1.85 -3.24 -7.34
CA VAL A 66 3.06 -4.08 -7.43
C VAL A 66 4.32 -3.23 -7.68
N SER A 67 4.31 -1.98 -7.20
CA SER A 67 5.37 -0.99 -7.42
C SER A 67 5.82 -0.38 -6.08
N PRO A 68 6.36 -1.20 -5.16
CA PRO A 68 6.71 -0.75 -3.81
C PRO A 68 7.78 0.37 -3.81
N ASP A 69 8.65 0.41 -4.83
CA ASP A 69 9.62 1.49 -5.04
C ASP A 69 8.96 2.85 -5.22
N LYS A 70 7.89 2.92 -6.04
CA LYS A 70 7.16 4.16 -6.28
C LYS A 70 6.42 4.63 -5.03
N VAL A 71 5.85 3.69 -4.26
CA VAL A 71 5.24 3.99 -2.95
C VAL A 71 6.30 4.54 -1.99
N TYR A 72 7.48 3.92 -1.92
CA TYR A 72 8.59 4.33 -1.04
C TYR A 72 9.06 5.75 -1.36
N VAL A 73 9.31 6.03 -2.63
CA VAL A 73 9.73 7.36 -3.09
C VAL A 73 8.67 8.40 -2.79
N ARG A 74 7.39 8.11 -3.02
CA ARG A 74 6.29 9.06 -2.74
C ARG A 74 6.25 9.43 -1.25
N ILE A 75 6.31 8.44 -0.36
CA ILE A 75 6.28 8.67 1.10
C ILE A 75 7.52 9.47 1.54
N GLY A 76 8.70 9.11 1.02
CA GLY A 76 9.94 9.86 1.31
C GLY A 76 9.86 11.32 0.89
N ASN A 77 9.29 11.61 -0.29
CA ASN A 77 9.09 12.97 -0.76
C ASN A 77 8.16 13.78 0.17
N GLU A 78 7.11 13.16 0.72
CA GLU A 78 6.23 13.81 1.69
C GLU A 78 6.94 14.07 3.01
N LEU A 79 7.71 13.09 3.51
CA LEU A 79 8.52 13.27 4.72
C LEU A 79 9.50 14.43 4.59
N ASN A 80 10.12 14.62 3.42
CA ASN A 80 11.03 15.74 3.17
C ASN A 80 10.34 17.12 3.32
N LEU A 81 9.03 17.23 3.08
CA LEU A 81 8.29 18.47 3.33
C LEU A 81 8.27 18.84 4.84
N PHE A 82 8.37 17.83 5.71
CA PHE A 82 8.38 17.96 7.17
C PHE A 82 9.78 18.16 7.78
N ASP A 83 10.82 18.32 6.96
CA ASP A 83 12.13 18.81 7.42
C ASP A 83 12.03 20.26 7.95
N ARG A 84 11.06 21.01 7.43
CA ARG A 84 10.75 22.35 7.92
C ARG A 84 9.96 22.24 9.23
N PRO A 85 10.45 22.80 10.36
CA PRO A 85 9.79 22.70 11.66
C PRO A 85 8.34 23.18 11.69
N ALA A 86 7.99 24.18 10.86
CA ALA A 86 6.64 24.72 10.75
C ALA A 86 5.62 23.68 10.23
N TYR A 87 6.00 22.87 9.24
CA TYR A 87 5.12 21.82 8.71
C TYR A 87 4.96 20.69 9.73
N ARG A 88 6.05 20.32 10.41
CA ARG A 88 6.02 19.32 11.49
C ARG A 88 5.15 19.75 12.67
N ALA A 89 5.20 21.02 13.04
CA ALA A 89 4.35 21.56 14.09
C ALA A 89 2.87 21.64 13.68
N ALA A 90 2.58 21.88 12.40
CA ALA A 90 1.22 21.93 11.89
C ALA A 90 0.55 20.55 11.87
N ASN A 91 1.27 19.51 11.42
CA ASN A 91 0.70 18.16 11.26
C ASN A 91 1.60 17.07 11.92
N PRO A 92 1.78 17.09 13.25
CA PRO A 92 2.73 16.20 13.93
C PRO A 92 2.35 14.72 13.81
N LEU A 93 1.06 14.38 13.92
CA LEU A 93 0.60 13.01 13.75
C LEU A 93 0.76 12.52 12.31
N PHE A 94 0.52 13.35 11.30
CA PHE A 94 0.70 12.95 9.90
C PHE A 94 2.17 12.61 9.61
N HIS A 95 3.11 13.41 10.10
CA HIS A 95 4.53 13.09 10.02
C HIS A 95 4.84 11.72 10.64
N THR A 96 4.29 11.41 11.82
CA THR A 96 4.51 10.11 12.48
C THR A 96 3.88 8.96 11.70
N ILE A 97 2.71 9.15 11.08
CA ILE A 97 2.08 8.17 10.18
C ILE A 97 2.99 7.87 8.99
N LEU A 98 3.52 8.91 8.32
CA LEU A 98 4.43 8.74 7.19
C LEU A 98 5.72 8.02 7.59
N LEU A 99 6.28 8.37 8.75
CA LEU A 99 7.48 7.71 9.26
C LEU A 99 7.23 6.23 9.55
N CYS A 100 6.07 5.90 10.12
CA CYS A 100 5.64 4.52 10.34
C CYS A 100 5.56 3.74 9.02
N CYS A 101 4.91 4.29 7.99
CA CYS A 101 4.86 3.66 6.66
C CYS A 101 6.26 3.43 6.09
N TYR A 102 7.14 4.43 6.19
CA TYR A 102 8.52 4.35 5.68
C TYR A 102 9.31 3.23 6.37
N GLN A 103 9.20 3.13 7.70
CA GLN A 103 9.87 2.11 8.49
C GLN A 103 9.33 0.70 8.21
N MET A 104 8.01 0.54 8.03
CA MET A 104 7.41 -0.75 7.65
C MET A 104 7.94 -1.24 6.31
N MET A 105 7.96 -0.36 5.31
CA MET A 105 8.48 -0.75 3.99
C MET A 105 9.97 -1.02 4.00
N GLN A 106 10.75 -0.30 4.81
CA GLN A 106 12.15 -0.61 5.00
C GLN A 106 12.34 -1.99 5.64
N GLY A 107 11.56 -2.33 6.66
CA GLY A 107 11.58 -3.66 7.27
C GLY A 107 11.23 -4.77 6.28
N TRP A 108 10.21 -4.58 5.44
CA TRP A 108 9.87 -5.54 4.39
C TRP A 108 10.96 -5.67 3.32
N ALA A 109 11.63 -4.56 2.97
CA ALA A 109 12.77 -4.60 2.05
C ALA A 109 13.93 -5.41 2.66
N ASP A 110 14.25 -5.20 3.94
CA ASP A 110 15.29 -5.92 4.67
C ASP A 110 14.98 -7.43 4.82
N GLU A 111 13.69 -7.79 4.88
CA GLU A 111 13.19 -9.18 4.84
C GLU A 111 13.11 -9.77 3.42
N GLY A 112 13.57 -9.03 2.41
CA GLY A 112 13.63 -9.49 1.03
C GLY A 112 12.28 -9.57 0.32
N TRP A 113 11.23 -8.87 0.79
CA TRP A 113 9.91 -8.91 0.14
C TRP A 113 9.94 -8.41 -1.30
N PHE A 114 10.85 -7.48 -1.60
CA PHE A 114 10.94 -6.78 -2.87
C PHE A 114 12.14 -7.24 -3.71
N GLU A 115 12.82 -8.30 -3.29
CA GLU A 115 13.94 -8.85 -4.04
C GLU A 115 13.47 -9.30 -5.44
N ASN A 116 14.20 -8.85 -6.46
CA ASN A 116 13.96 -9.23 -7.86
C ASN A 116 12.65 -8.70 -8.46
N LEU A 117 12.05 -7.66 -7.87
CA LEU A 117 11.01 -6.90 -8.56
C LEU A 117 11.64 -6.02 -9.64
N PRO A 118 11.16 -6.09 -10.89
CA PRO A 118 11.59 -5.20 -11.95
C PRO A 118 11.02 -3.80 -11.72
N THR A 119 11.73 -2.79 -12.24
CA THR A 119 11.19 -1.42 -12.25
C THR A 119 10.09 -1.27 -13.31
N ILE A 120 9.13 -0.36 -13.09
CA ILE A 120 8.09 -0.04 -14.10
C ILE A 120 8.72 0.28 -15.47
N GLU A 121 9.81 1.03 -15.49
CA GLU A 121 10.52 1.42 -16.72
C GLU A 121 11.08 0.20 -17.47
N GLN A 122 11.54 -0.81 -16.74
CA GLN A 122 12.01 -2.07 -17.31
C GLN A 122 10.85 -2.89 -17.89
N SER A 123 9.74 -3.02 -17.15
CA SER A 123 8.55 -3.72 -17.63
C SER A 123 7.95 -3.06 -18.89
N LEU A 124 7.89 -1.73 -18.93
CA LEU A 124 7.40 -0.99 -20.10
C LEU A 124 8.31 -1.14 -21.32
N ARG A 125 9.63 -1.18 -21.10
CA ARG A 125 10.60 -1.42 -22.18
C ARG A 125 10.41 -2.81 -22.78
N ASP A 126 10.22 -3.83 -21.94
CA ASP A 126 10.02 -5.21 -22.36
C ASP A 126 8.70 -5.36 -23.15
N VAL A 127 7.62 -4.71 -22.69
CA VAL A 127 6.34 -4.66 -23.41
C VAL A 127 6.46 -3.94 -24.76
N ALA A 128 7.09 -2.76 -24.80
CA ALA A 128 7.29 -2.01 -26.04
C ALA A 128 8.10 -2.81 -27.07
N HIS A 129 9.10 -3.58 -26.62
CA HIS A 129 9.87 -4.48 -27.47
C HIS A 129 9.00 -5.61 -28.06
N MET A 130 8.09 -6.19 -27.28
CA MET A 130 7.14 -7.19 -27.78
C MET A 130 6.12 -6.59 -28.76
N ASP A 131 5.58 -5.41 -28.47
CA ASP A 131 4.61 -4.73 -29.32
C ASP A 131 5.23 -4.31 -30.66
N ALA A 132 6.51 -3.93 -30.69
CA ALA A 132 7.21 -3.64 -31.94
C ALA A 132 7.32 -4.88 -32.87
N ARG A 133 7.17 -6.10 -32.33
CA ARG A 133 7.20 -7.36 -33.12
C ARG A 133 5.82 -7.82 -33.60
N ARG A 134 4.72 -7.24 -33.09
CA ARG A 134 3.34 -7.56 -33.53
C ARG A 134 3.01 -7.17 -34.98
N PRO A 135 3.42 -6.00 -35.50
CA PRO A 135 3.03 -5.54 -36.84
C PRO A 135 3.57 -6.40 -37.98
N ASP A 136 4.72 -7.05 -37.80
CA ASP A 136 5.43 -7.76 -38.88
C ASP A 136 4.94 -9.19 -39.13
N GLY A 137 3.89 -9.65 -38.42
CA GLY A 137 3.37 -11.01 -38.60
C GLY A 137 4.48 -12.04 -38.49
N ALA A 138 5.16 -12.09 -37.34
CA ALA A 138 6.44 -12.76 -37.12
C ALA A 138 6.45 -14.23 -37.61
N THR A 139 6.82 -14.40 -38.87
CA THR A 139 7.16 -15.67 -39.49
C THR A 139 8.67 -15.81 -39.38
N GLY A 140 9.14 -16.36 -38.25
CA GLY A 140 10.57 -16.57 -37.99
C GLY A 140 10.86 -17.08 -36.58
N MET A 141 11.98 -17.79 -36.41
CA MET A 141 12.45 -18.26 -35.09
C MET A 141 12.79 -17.07 -34.17
N PRO A 142 12.57 -17.17 -32.85
CA PRO A 142 12.96 -16.14 -31.89
C PRO A 142 14.46 -15.82 -31.97
N THR A 143 14.83 -14.54 -31.90
CA THR A 143 16.24 -14.15 -31.76
C THR A 143 16.70 -14.35 -30.32
N LEU A 144 18.02 -14.35 -30.09
CA LEU A 144 18.58 -14.41 -28.72
C LEU A 144 18.04 -13.29 -27.82
N ARG A 145 17.89 -12.08 -28.37
CA ARG A 145 17.34 -10.93 -27.66
C ARG A 145 15.88 -11.12 -27.25
N ASP A 146 15.09 -11.80 -28.08
CA ASP A 146 13.70 -12.13 -27.74
C ASP A 146 13.63 -13.13 -26.59
N LEU A 147 14.51 -14.14 -26.59
CA LEU A 147 14.59 -15.11 -25.50
C LEU A 147 14.97 -14.46 -24.17
N GLU A 148 15.83 -13.43 -24.20
CA GLU A 148 16.17 -12.63 -23.01
C GLU A 148 14.96 -11.83 -22.50
N VAL A 149 14.20 -11.17 -23.40
CA VAL A 149 12.98 -10.43 -23.04
C VAL A 149 11.91 -11.38 -22.49
N TYR A 150 11.72 -12.56 -23.09
CA TYR A 150 10.76 -13.54 -22.55
C TYR A 150 11.15 -14.03 -21.16
N ARG A 151 12.42 -14.31 -20.91
CA ARG A 151 12.89 -14.66 -19.55
C ARG A 151 12.70 -13.52 -18.57
N SER A 152 12.96 -12.28 -18.98
CA SER A 152 12.74 -11.08 -18.16
C SER A 152 11.26 -10.95 -17.77
N LEU A 153 10.35 -11.13 -18.73
CA LEU A 153 8.91 -11.07 -18.48
C LEU A 153 8.38 -12.23 -17.64
N GLU A 154 8.83 -13.47 -17.89
CA GLU A 154 8.49 -14.61 -17.03
C GLU A 154 8.95 -14.38 -15.59
N HIS A 155 10.17 -13.88 -15.42
CA HIS A 155 10.68 -13.54 -14.09
C HIS A 155 9.86 -12.45 -13.43
N THR A 156 9.52 -11.38 -14.17
CA THR A 156 8.64 -10.29 -13.72
C THR A 156 7.31 -10.82 -13.22
N MET A 157 6.61 -11.60 -14.06
CA MET A 157 5.30 -12.16 -13.71
C MET A 157 5.38 -13.07 -12.48
N TYR A 158 6.45 -13.85 -12.35
CA TYR A 158 6.67 -14.70 -11.19
C TYR A 158 6.88 -13.88 -9.91
N SER A 159 7.77 -12.87 -9.94
CA SER A 159 8.05 -12.00 -8.81
C SER A 159 6.81 -11.20 -8.38
N ASP A 160 6.06 -10.66 -9.35
CA ASP A 160 4.81 -9.94 -9.12
C ASP A 160 3.75 -10.84 -8.47
N HIS A 161 3.57 -12.06 -9.00
CA HIS A 161 2.62 -13.01 -8.45
C HIS A 161 3.00 -13.44 -7.03
N TYR A 162 4.30 -13.70 -6.79
CA TYR A 162 4.80 -14.04 -5.47
C TYR A 162 4.57 -12.92 -4.46
N LEU A 163 4.84 -11.67 -4.83
CA LEU A 163 4.57 -10.50 -3.99
C LEU A 163 3.07 -10.39 -3.66
N ARG A 164 2.19 -10.52 -4.66
CA ARG A 164 0.73 -10.47 -4.45
C ARG A 164 0.27 -11.55 -3.49
N MET A 165 0.71 -12.80 -3.68
CA MET A 165 0.36 -13.90 -2.78
C MET A 165 0.80 -13.64 -1.33
N ARG A 166 2.01 -13.08 -1.15
CA ARG A 166 2.52 -12.71 0.17
C ARG A 166 1.71 -11.58 0.79
N VAL A 167 1.38 -10.55 0.01
CA VAL A 167 0.54 -9.42 0.44
C VAL A 167 -0.86 -9.90 0.82
N ASP A 168 -1.53 -10.70 -0.01
CA ASP A 168 -2.88 -11.20 0.22
C ASP A 168 -2.94 -12.00 1.53
N THR A 169 -1.97 -12.88 1.75
CA THR A 169 -1.86 -13.65 3.01
C THR A 169 -1.75 -12.72 4.23
N GLN A 170 -0.97 -11.66 4.13
CA GLN A 170 -0.75 -10.73 5.24
C GLN A 170 -1.94 -9.81 5.46
N VAL A 171 -2.63 -9.41 4.39
CA VAL A 171 -3.91 -8.69 4.45
C VAL A 171 -4.94 -9.52 5.22
N GLU A 172 -5.11 -10.81 4.91
CA GLU A 172 -6.05 -11.68 5.62
C GLU A 172 -5.74 -11.79 7.12
N ILE A 173 -4.46 -12.00 7.47
CA ILE A 173 -4.01 -12.06 8.87
C ILE A 173 -4.34 -10.75 9.59
N LEU A 174 -3.98 -9.63 8.97
CA LEU A 174 -4.10 -8.30 9.56
C LEU A 174 -5.55 -7.85 9.71
N GLU A 175 -6.42 -8.15 8.74
CA GLU A 175 -7.87 -7.95 8.85
C GLU A 175 -8.44 -8.70 10.04
N GLY A 176 -8.01 -9.96 10.25
CA GLY A 176 -8.40 -10.75 11.42
C GLY A 176 -7.93 -10.13 12.74
N ILE A 177 -6.71 -9.57 12.79
CA ILE A 177 -6.18 -8.86 13.96
C ILE A 177 -7.01 -7.61 14.25
N ILE A 178 -7.23 -6.76 13.25
CA ILE A 178 -7.99 -5.51 13.36
C ILE A 178 -9.42 -5.77 13.83
N ALA A 179 -10.08 -6.79 13.26
CA ALA A 179 -11.44 -7.17 13.67
C ALA A 179 -11.51 -7.55 15.16
N ARG A 180 -10.52 -8.30 15.66
CA ARG A 180 -10.44 -8.64 17.10
C ARG A 180 -10.20 -7.41 17.97
N MET A 181 -9.30 -6.50 17.56
CA MET A 181 -9.03 -5.26 18.30
C MET A 181 -10.29 -4.40 18.43
N LYS A 182 -11.02 -4.20 17.33
CA LYS A 182 -12.29 -3.44 17.32
C LYS A 182 -13.36 -4.06 18.22
N ALA A 183 -13.47 -5.39 18.22
CA ALA A 183 -14.42 -6.09 19.10
C ALA A 183 -14.07 -5.92 20.59
N VAL A 184 -12.78 -5.85 20.94
CA VAL A 184 -12.35 -5.57 22.32
C VAL A 184 -12.70 -4.14 22.72
N GLU A 185 -12.43 -3.15 21.87
CA GLU A 185 -12.78 -1.74 22.14
C GLU A 185 -14.29 -1.57 22.35
N SER A 186 -15.14 -2.19 21.51
CA SER A 186 -16.59 -2.05 21.67
C SER A 186 -17.13 -2.70 22.96
N ASN A 187 -16.48 -3.76 23.45
CA ASN A 187 -16.88 -4.42 24.69
C ASN A 187 -16.45 -3.64 25.94
N VAL A 188 -15.39 -2.83 25.85
CA VAL A 188 -14.95 -1.96 26.94
C VAL A 188 -15.87 -0.75 27.07
N ASP A 189 -16.23 -0.12 25.95
CA ASP A 189 -17.18 1.01 25.94
C ASP A 189 -18.57 0.62 26.50
N GLN A 190 -19.01 -0.61 26.25
CA GLN A 190 -20.27 -1.14 26.82
C GLN A 190 -20.21 -1.37 28.33
N ASN A 191 -19.05 -1.71 28.89
CA ASN A 191 -18.91 -1.91 30.34
C ASN A 191 -18.81 -0.59 31.11
N ASP A 192 -18.17 0.44 30.53
CA ASP A 192 -18.08 1.77 31.13
C ASP A 192 -19.44 2.49 31.17
N GLU A 193 -20.31 2.29 30.18
CA GLU A 193 -21.70 2.79 30.21
C GLU A 193 -22.56 2.11 31.30
N VAL A 194 -22.33 0.82 31.57
CA VAL A 194 -23.07 0.06 32.59
C VAL A 194 -22.63 0.44 34.02
N GLU A 195 -21.35 0.72 34.25
CA GLU A 195 -20.88 1.15 35.58
C GLU A 195 -21.29 2.60 35.92
N MET A 196 -21.38 3.50 34.93
CA MET A 196 -21.88 4.86 35.14
C MET A 196 -23.40 4.92 35.38
N GLY A 197 -24.15 3.90 34.93
CA GLY A 197 -25.59 3.76 35.18
C GLY A 197 -25.97 3.28 36.59
N ASN A 198 -25.04 2.70 37.34
CA ASN A 198 -25.33 2.05 38.64
C ASN A 198 -24.89 2.86 39.88
N ARG A 199 -24.38 4.08 39.69
CA ARG A 199 -23.92 4.95 40.80
C ARG A 199 -24.95 5.99 41.26
N GLY A 200 -26.18 5.87 40.79
CA GLY A 200 -27.26 6.81 41.01
C GLY A 200 -28.51 6.24 41.70
N ASP A 201 -28.40 5.26 42.58
CA ASP A 201 -29.48 5.00 43.56
C ASP A 201 -28.99 4.11 44.72
N ASN A 202 -28.42 4.74 45.75
CA ASN A 202 -28.42 4.21 47.11
C ASN A 202 -27.96 5.33 48.07
N GLY A 203 -28.78 6.37 48.14
CA GLY A 203 -28.75 7.41 49.18
C GLY A 203 -30.10 7.41 49.87
N GLY A 204 -30.13 7.06 51.15
CA GLY A 204 -31.34 6.70 51.89
C GLY A 204 -32.45 7.77 51.96
N ILE A 205 -33.66 7.30 52.22
CA ILE A 205 -34.36 7.32 53.52
C ILE A 205 -35.43 6.22 53.51
#